data_AF-X1JG99-F1
#
_entry.id   AF-X1JG99-F1
#
_cell.length_a   1.000
_cell.length_b   1.000
_cell.length_c   1.000
_cell.angle_alpha   90.00
_cell.angle_beta   90.00
_cell.angle_gamma   90.00
#
_symmetry.space_group_name_H-M   'P 1'
#
loop_
_entity.id
_entity.type
_entity.pdbx_description
1 polymer ?
#
loop_
_entity_poly.entity_id
_entity_poly.type
_entity_poly.pdbx_seq_one_letter_code
_entity_poly.pdbx_strand_id
1 'polypeptide(L)'
;ITRFEEFTATPYVLLNSGSDHHEARPEIPVLVKQWNELYPDKVLEQNDFEYYVDKVLNYNPELRAFQGELRGGRYAHLLSGVFSARMWIKQRNTAIEYLYEKYTEPLAAITWALDKYEKFHYPKDYILTGLKWLQKNAPHDSICGCSIDQVHDEMRTRFDWAEQIGNEVLKNTMIYLYDLISIKEEDNKIAIIVFNPLPWKRRDLASFNIISNTKKAGFKTPENFKITDSNGTNIPYQFVECEEEPRYRVV
;
A
#
# COMPACT_ATOMS: atom_id res chain seq x y z
N ILE A 1 -26.82 13.28 32.36
CA ILE A 1 -25.37 13.54 32.39
C ILE A 1 -24.66 12.78 33.51
N THR A 2 -25.23 12.66 34.71
CA THR A 2 -24.64 11.93 35.86
C THR A 2 -24.09 10.54 35.52
N ARG A 3 -24.73 9.80 34.60
CA ARG A 3 -24.25 8.49 34.15
C ARG A 3 -22.98 8.52 33.28
N PHE A 4 -22.66 9.64 32.60
CA PHE A 4 -21.43 9.78 31.82
C PHE A 4 -20.24 10.17 32.71
N GLU A 5 -20.50 10.94 33.77
CA GLU A 5 -19.50 11.33 34.78
C GLU A 5 -18.89 10.10 35.48
N GLU A 6 -19.60 8.98 35.53
CA GLU A 6 -19.10 7.69 36.05
C GLU A 6 -18.00 7.05 35.17
N PHE A 7 -17.85 7.50 33.93
CA PHE A 7 -16.88 6.95 32.96
C PHE A 7 -15.78 7.95 32.57
N THR A 8 -15.74 9.13 33.16
CA THR A 8 -14.69 10.13 32.92
C THR A 8 -13.73 10.22 34.11
N ALA A 9 -12.45 10.45 33.83
CA ALA A 9 -11.43 10.68 34.87
C ALA A 9 -11.27 12.18 35.21
N THR A 10 -12.02 13.05 34.54
CA THR A 10 -11.97 14.52 34.65
C THR A 10 -13.41 15.06 34.74
N PRO A 11 -13.62 16.33 35.14
CA PRO A 11 -14.92 16.98 35.06
C PRO A 11 -15.37 17.30 33.62
N TYR A 12 -14.53 17.02 32.61
CA TYR A 12 -14.83 17.29 31.21
C TYR A 12 -15.49 16.07 30.56
N VAL A 13 -16.69 16.26 30.01
CA VAL A 13 -17.44 15.21 29.31
C VAL A 13 -17.43 15.50 27.81
N LEU A 14 -16.89 14.58 27.02
CA LEU A 14 -16.94 14.65 25.56
C LEU A 14 -18.31 14.18 25.05
N LEU A 15 -18.97 15.03 24.26
CA LEU A 15 -20.21 14.71 23.57
C LEU A 15 -19.98 14.81 22.05
N ASN A 16 -19.92 13.67 21.37
CA ASN A 16 -19.76 13.64 19.92
C ASN A 16 -21.09 14.01 19.23
N SER A 17 -21.15 15.22 18.65
CA SER A 17 -22.30 15.66 17.86
C SER A 17 -22.20 15.17 16.42
N GLY A 18 -22.43 13.87 16.21
CA GLY A 18 -22.40 13.25 14.88
C GLY A 18 -22.65 11.75 14.92
N SER A 19 -22.85 11.17 13.74
CA SER A 19 -22.93 9.72 13.50
C SER A 19 -22.62 9.45 12.03
N ASP A 20 -22.53 8.19 11.63
CA ASP A 20 -22.29 7.77 10.25
C ASP A 20 -23.23 8.50 9.27
N HIS A 21 -22.63 9.22 8.32
CA HIS A 21 -23.30 9.96 7.25
C HIS A 21 -24.31 11.02 7.71
N HIS A 22 -24.24 11.50 8.96
CA HIS A 22 -25.07 12.61 9.42
C HIS A 22 -24.57 13.96 8.91
N GLU A 23 -25.51 14.81 8.51
CA GLU A 23 -25.22 16.21 8.18
C GLU A 23 -24.87 17.02 9.43
N ALA A 24 -24.09 18.09 9.22
CA ALA A 24 -23.80 19.05 10.26
C ALA A 24 -25.09 19.75 10.72
N ARG A 25 -25.27 19.88 12.04
CA ARG A 25 -26.47 20.47 12.63
C ARG A 25 -26.29 21.98 12.85
N PRO A 26 -26.96 22.86 12.10
CA PRO A 26 -26.80 24.30 12.25
C PRO A 26 -27.36 24.84 13.58
N GLU A 27 -28.17 24.07 14.29
CA GLU A 27 -28.79 24.48 15.55
C GLU A 27 -27.86 24.36 16.77
N ILE A 28 -26.69 23.73 16.63
CA ILE A 28 -25.76 23.47 17.76
C ILE A 28 -25.43 24.76 18.55
N PRO A 29 -25.10 25.91 17.93
CA PRO A 29 -24.83 27.13 18.70
C PRO A 29 -26.03 27.60 19.54
N VAL A 30 -27.25 27.44 19.03
CA VAL A 30 -28.47 27.79 19.76
C VAL A 30 -28.70 26.83 20.91
N LEU A 31 -28.49 25.53 20.70
CA LEU A 31 -28.60 24.51 21.74
C LEU A 31 -27.58 24.71 22.86
N VAL A 32 -26.34 25.07 22.52
CA VAL A 32 -25.29 25.41 23.50
C VAL A 32 -25.70 26.61 24.34
N LYS A 33 -26.22 27.67 23.71
CA LYS A 33 -26.71 28.85 24.42
C LYS A 33 -27.87 28.49 25.38
N GLN A 34 -28.89 27.80 24.88
CA GLN A 34 -30.04 27.38 25.68
C GLN A 34 -29.62 26.47 26.85
N TRP A 35 -28.67 25.55 26.62
CA TRP A 35 -28.14 24.69 27.67
C TRP A 35 -27.52 25.52 28.80
N ASN A 36 -26.64 26.47 28.45
CA ASN A 36 -25.94 27.28 29.45
C ASN A 36 -26.89 28.24 30.19
N GLU A 37 -28.01 28.62 29.60
CA GLU A 37 -29.09 29.38 30.28
C GLU A 37 -29.87 28.50 31.27
N LEU A 38 -30.16 27.24 30.91
CA LEU A 38 -30.96 26.31 31.71
C LEU A 38 -30.18 25.63 32.84
N TYR A 39 -28.87 25.44 32.66
CA TYR A 39 -28.01 24.70 33.58
C TYR A 39 -26.79 25.54 34.00
N PRO A 40 -26.96 26.55 34.86
CA PRO A 40 -25.87 27.48 35.23
C PRO A 40 -24.68 26.79 35.91
N ASP A 41 -24.89 25.64 36.54
CA ASP A 41 -23.85 24.86 37.21
C ASP A 41 -23.05 23.96 36.25
N LYS A 42 -23.41 23.90 34.95
CA LYS A 42 -22.75 23.06 33.94
C LYS A 42 -22.55 23.83 32.64
N VAL A 43 -21.30 23.97 32.23
CA VAL A 43 -20.94 24.64 30.97
C VAL A 43 -20.90 23.61 29.83
N LEU A 44 -21.67 23.86 28.78
CA LEU A 44 -21.55 23.20 27.49
C LEU A 44 -20.81 24.11 26.52
N GLU A 45 -19.83 23.56 25.81
CA GLU A 45 -19.01 24.27 24.83
C GLU A 45 -18.96 23.48 23.52
N GLN A 46 -19.03 24.18 22.39
CA GLN A 46 -18.75 23.59 21.07
C GLN A 46 -17.28 23.84 20.74
N ASN A 47 -16.47 22.79 20.71
CA ASN A 47 -15.03 22.83 20.43
C ASN A 47 -14.59 21.58 19.65
N ASP A 48 -13.32 21.54 19.26
CA ASP A 48 -12.69 20.41 18.59
C ASP A 48 -12.02 19.42 19.56
N PHE A 49 -11.41 18.37 19.01
CA PHE A 49 -10.71 17.36 19.78
C PHE A 49 -9.40 17.86 20.39
N GLU A 50 -8.71 18.81 19.75
CA GLU A 50 -7.44 19.35 20.27
C GLU A 50 -7.70 20.07 21.60
N TYR A 51 -8.72 20.93 21.63
CA TYR A 51 -9.17 21.60 22.86
C TYR A 51 -9.52 20.61 23.98
N TYR A 52 -10.30 19.57 23.67
CA TYR A 52 -10.68 18.57 24.69
C TYR A 52 -9.47 17.79 25.22
N VAL A 53 -8.58 17.36 24.33
CA VAL A 53 -7.35 16.63 24.70
C VAL A 53 -6.48 17.52 25.59
N ASP A 54 -6.29 18.79 25.23
CA ASP A 54 -5.53 19.74 26.05
C ASP A 54 -6.13 19.93 27.44
N LYS A 55 -7.46 20.04 27.56
CA LYS A 55 -8.14 20.13 28.86
C LYS A 55 -7.90 18.89 29.72
N VAL A 56 -8.02 17.70 29.14
CA VAL A 56 -7.80 16.43 29.86
C VAL A 56 -6.33 16.30 30.29
N LEU A 57 -5.39 16.60 29.41
CA LEU A 57 -3.96 16.52 29.72
C LEU A 57 -3.54 17.53 30.79
N ASN A 58 -4.02 18.79 30.72
CA ASN A 58 -3.73 19.80 31.73
C ASN A 58 -4.37 19.50 33.10
N TYR A 59 -5.52 18.80 33.11
CA TYR A 59 -6.12 18.31 34.34
C TYR A 59 -5.26 17.22 35.01
N ASN A 60 -4.44 16.50 34.23
CA ASN A 60 -3.52 15.47 34.68
C ASN A 60 -4.16 14.41 35.61
N PRO A 61 -5.23 13.72 35.17
CA PRO A 61 -5.87 12.70 35.97
C PRO A 61 -5.01 11.43 36.07
N GLU A 62 -5.21 10.64 37.11
CA GLU A 62 -4.68 9.27 37.14
C GLU A 62 -5.47 8.38 36.17
N LEU A 63 -4.80 7.86 35.14
CA LEU A 63 -5.41 7.00 34.11
C LEU A 63 -4.95 5.56 34.25
N ARG A 64 -5.84 4.63 33.86
CA ARG A 64 -5.46 3.22 33.74
C ARG A 64 -4.57 3.02 32.51
N ALA A 65 -3.50 2.25 32.67
CA ALA A 65 -2.66 1.83 31.57
C ALA A 65 -3.17 0.54 30.93
N PHE A 66 -3.12 0.47 29.61
CA PHE A 66 -3.38 -0.74 28.82
C PHE A 66 -2.17 -1.00 27.92
N GLN A 67 -1.80 -2.26 27.75
CA GLN A 67 -0.65 -2.67 26.94
C GLN A 67 -1.07 -3.76 25.95
N GLY A 68 -0.60 -3.66 24.71
CA GLY A 68 -0.86 -4.62 23.63
C GLY A 68 -1.98 -4.19 22.68
N GLU A 69 -2.45 -5.14 21.86
CA GLU A 69 -3.51 -4.90 20.88
C GLU A 69 -4.89 -4.76 21.56
N LEU A 70 -5.65 -3.74 21.19
CA LEU A 70 -7.01 -3.51 21.70
C LEU A 70 -8.04 -4.37 20.97
N ARG A 71 -7.94 -5.70 21.08
CA ARG A 71 -8.85 -6.68 20.46
C ARG A 71 -9.90 -7.23 21.42
N GLY A 72 -10.33 -6.42 22.39
CA GLY A 72 -11.38 -6.77 23.35
C GLY A 72 -12.77 -6.29 22.90
N GLY A 73 -13.76 -7.18 22.92
CA GLY A 73 -15.15 -6.85 22.59
C GLY A 73 -16.03 -6.77 23.84
N ARG A 74 -15.90 -5.71 24.65
CA ARG A 74 -16.74 -5.54 25.87
C ARG A 74 -18.12 -4.96 25.55
N TYR A 75 -18.15 -3.96 24.67
CA TYR A 75 -19.37 -3.20 24.35
C TYR A 75 -19.79 -3.32 22.88
N ALA A 76 -18.94 -3.91 22.03
CA ALA A 76 -19.18 -4.13 20.61
C ALA A 76 -18.47 -5.40 20.12
N HIS A 77 -18.95 -5.96 19.02
CA HIS A 77 -18.33 -7.11 18.36
C HIS A 77 -17.02 -6.70 17.65
N LEU A 78 -16.05 -7.61 17.61
CA LEU A 78 -14.75 -7.39 16.95
C LEU A 78 -14.79 -7.49 15.42
N LEU A 79 -15.90 -8.00 14.86
CA LEU A 79 -16.12 -8.14 13.42
C LEU A 79 -15.04 -8.94 12.67
N SER A 80 -14.40 -9.93 13.31
CA SER A 80 -13.25 -10.66 12.74
C SER A 80 -13.50 -11.41 11.43
N GLY A 81 -14.76 -11.64 11.05
CA GLY A 81 -15.13 -12.25 9.76
C GLY A 81 -14.63 -11.45 8.54
N VAL A 82 -14.33 -10.16 8.72
CA VAL A 82 -13.80 -9.29 7.65
C VAL A 82 -12.44 -9.74 7.10
N PHE A 83 -11.68 -10.54 7.86
CA PHE A 83 -10.38 -11.05 7.41
C PHE A 83 -10.51 -12.03 6.24
N SER A 84 -11.61 -12.79 6.17
CA SER A 84 -11.87 -13.76 5.09
C SER A 84 -12.83 -13.25 4.03
N ALA A 85 -13.56 -12.16 4.30
CA ALA A 85 -14.52 -11.60 3.36
C ALA A 85 -13.81 -11.11 2.09
N ARG A 86 -14.27 -11.60 0.93
CA ARG A 86 -13.77 -11.24 -0.41
C ARG A 86 -12.24 -11.31 -0.49
N MET A 87 -11.67 -12.50 -0.25
CA MET A 87 -10.22 -12.73 -0.15
C MET A 87 -9.40 -12.10 -1.28
N TRP A 88 -9.94 -12.02 -2.50
CA TRP A 88 -9.31 -11.37 -3.64
C TRP A 88 -8.88 -9.92 -3.34
N ILE A 89 -9.62 -9.18 -2.50
CA ILE A 89 -9.28 -7.82 -2.08
C ILE A 89 -7.94 -7.81 -1.33
N LYS A 90 -7.77 -8.74 -0.38
CA LYS A 90 -6.58 -8.82 0.48
C LYS A 90 -5.38 -9.28 -0.35
N GLN A 91 -5.57 -10.29 -1.20
CA GLN A 91 -4.53 -10.75 -2.13
C GLN A 91 -4.05 -9.63 -3.06
N ARG A 92 -4.99 -8.87 -3.63
CA ARG A 92 -4.67 -7.78 -4.55
C ARG A 92 -3.98 -6.61 -3.83
N ASN A 93 -4.46 -6.26 -2.63
CA ASN A 93 -3.83 -5.24 -1.79
C ASN A 93 -2.37 -5.61 -1.47
N THR A 94 -2.13 -6.81 -0.94
CA THR A 94 -0.77 -7.26 -0.61
C THR A 94 0.15 -7.34 -1.82
N ALA A 95 -0.34 -7.79 -2.98
CA ALA A 95 0.46 -7.83 -4.20
C ALA A 95 0.93 -6.43 -4.61
N ILE A 96 0.06 -5.42 -4.51
CA ILE A 96 0.38 -4.04 -4.87
C ILE A 96 1.25 -3.38 -3.79
N GLU A 97 1.00 -3.63 -2.50
CA GLU A 97 1.91 -3.20 -1.42
C GLU A 97 3.33 -3.73 -1.66
N TYR A 98 3.47 -5.01 -2.02
CA TYR A 98 4.77 -5.60 -2.32
C TYR A 98 5.41 -4.99 -3.57
N LEU A 99 4.63 -4.73 -4.63
CA LEU A 99 5.12 -4.02 -5.81
C LEU A 99 5.78 -2.70 -5.41
N TYR A 100 5.10 -1.87 -4.60
CA TYR A 100 5.64 -0.58 -4.19
C TYR A 100 6.78 -0.70 -3.18
N GLU A 101 6.56 -1.36 -2.05
CA GLU A 101 7.49 -1.38 -0.92
C GLU A 101 8.76 -2.19 -1.19
N LYS A 102 8.67 -3.22 -2.04
CA LYS A 102 9.75 -4.20 -2.22
C LYS A 102 10.44 -4.06 -3.57
N TYR A 103 9.80 -3.44 -4.56
CA TYR A 103 10.37 -3.29 -5.90
C TYR A 103 10.43 -1.85 -6.38
N THR A 104 9.28 -1.21 -6.64
CA THR A 104 9.21 0.11 -7.29
C THR A 104 9.99 1.17 -6.51
N GLU A 105 9.73 1.32 -5.21
CA GLU A 105 10.40 2.34 -4.40
C GLU A 105 11.88 2.01 -4.15
N PRO A 106 12.26 0.80 -3.69
CA PRO A 106 13.66 0.48 -3.44
C PRO A 106 14.54 0.55 -4.69
N LEU A 107 14.07 0.03 -5.83
CA LEU A 107 14.85 0.09 -7.07
C LEU A 107 14.97 1.52 -7.58
N ALA A 108 13.91 2.34 -7.48
CA ALA A 108 14.00 3.74 -7.87
C ALA A 108 15.01 4.50 -7.00
N ALA A 109 15.04 4.23 -5.69
CA ALA A 109 16.01 4.82 -4.78
C ALA A 109 17.45 4.37 -5.09
N ILE A 110 17.66 3.07 -5.35
CA ILE A 110 18.97 2.52 -5.74
C ILE A 110 19.46 3.14 -7.05
N THR A 111 18.61 3.16 -8.10
CA THR A 111 18.95 3.74 -9.40
C THR A 111 19.31 5.21 -9.27
N TRP A 112 18.52 5.98 -8.51
CA TRP A 112 18.81 7.38 -8.21
C TRP A 112 20.16 7.57 -7.50
N ALA A 113 20.46 6.75 -6.49
CA ALA A 113 21.72 6.84 -5.76
C ALA A 113 22.95 6.40 -6.60
N LEU A 114 22.76 5.50 -7.56
CA LEU A 114 23.83 5.04 -8.46
C LEU A 114 24.09 6.00 -9.63
N ASP A 115 23.12 6.85 -9.98
CA ASP A 115 23.26 7.75 -11.11
C ASP A 115 24.16 8.96 -10.79
N LYS A 116 25.44 8.81 -11.09
CA LYS A 116 26.47 9.86 -10.94
C LYS A 116 26.27 11.08 -11.84
N TYR A 117 25.40 10.98 -12.85
CA TYR A 117 25.16 12.04 -13.82
C TYR A 117 23.89 12.84 -13.54
N GLU A 118 23.17 12.51 -12.47
CA GLU A 118 21.93 13.19 -12.02
C GLU A 118 20.85 13.33 -13.11
N LYS A 119 20.80 12.36 -14.03
CA LYS A 119 19.85 12.32 -15.16
C LYS A 119 18.58 11.53 -14.81
N PHE A 120 18.67 10.60 -13.87
CA PHE A 120 17.54 9.88 -13.31
C PHE A 120 16.89 10.73 -12.23
N HIS A 121 15.68 11.20 -12.52
CA HIS A 121 14.85 11.85 -11.51
C HIS A 121 14.03 10.81 -10.77
N TYR A 122 14.16 10.77 -9.44
CA TYR A 122 13.35 9.88 -8.62
C TYR A 122 11.85 10.15 -8.87
N PRO A 123 11.05 9.14 -9.29
CA PRO A 123 9.68 9.32 -9.79
C PRO A 123 8.65 9.47 -8.64
N LYS A 124 8.91 10.41 -7.72
CA LYS A 124 8.14 10.63 -6.49
C LYS A 124 6.64 10.79 -6.73
N ASP A 125 6.26 11.64 -7.68
CA ASP A 125 4.85 11.99 -7.89
C ASP A 125 4.05 10.83 -8.48
N TYR A 126 4.67 10.02 -9.33
CA TYR A 126 4.06 8.79 -9.83
C TYR A 126 3.89 7.75 -8.72
N ILE A 127 4.93 7.54 -7.90
CA ILE A 127 4.86 6.63 -6.75
C ILE A 127 3.74 7.08 -5.79
N LEU A 128 3.72 8.36 -5.42
CA LEU A 128 2.70 8.92 -4.53
C LEU A 128 1.29 8.79 -5.13
N THR A 129 1.13 9.02 -6.44
CA THR A 129 -0.17 8.89 -7.11
C THR A 129 -0.69 7.45 -7.05
N GLY A 130 0.16 6.47 -7.35
CA GLY A 130 -0.24 5.07 -7.27
C GLY A 130 -0.53 4.60 -5.84
N LEU A 131 0.28 5.02 -4.85
CA LEU A 131 -0.01 4.78 -3.44
C LEU A 131 -1.33 5.44 -3.00
N LYS A 132 -1.65 6.65 -3.47
CA LYS A 132 -2.96 7.28 -3.22
C LYS A 132 -4.11 6.46 -3.80
N TRP A 133 -3.94 5.85 -4.98
CA TRP A 133 -4.96 4.96 -5.54
C TRP A 133 -5.14 3.69 -4.70
N LEU A 134 -4.05 3.08 -4.25
CA LEU A 134 -4.10 1.96 -3.30
C LEU A 134 -4.82 2.36 -2.01
N GLN A 135 -4.47 3.51 -1.43
CA GLN A 135 -5.05 3.99 -0.18
C GLN A 135 -6.55 4.32 -0.28
N LYS A 136 -7.07 4.64 -1.47
CA LYS A 136 -8.53 4.78 -1.67
C LYS A 136 -9.31 3.47 -1.49
N ASN A 137 -8.63 2.33 -1.49
CA ASN A 137 -9.20 1.02 -1.17
C ASN A 137 -9.02 0.63 0.32
N ALA A 138 -8.27 1.41 1.11
CA ALA A 138 -8.00 1.16 2.53
C ALA A 138 -9.07 1.60 3.55
N PRO A 139 -10.12 2.41 3.22
CA PRO A 139 -11.22 2.63 4.17
C PRO A 139 -11.77 1.30 4.67
N HIS A 140 -12.15 1.24 5.95
CA HIS A 140 -12.49 -0.04 6.60
C HIS A 140 -13.58 -0.78 5.83
N ASP A 141 -14.67 -0.13 5.43
CA ASP A 141 -15.76 -0.78 4.68
C ASP A 141 -15.33 -1.35 3.32
N SER A 142 -14.33 -0.73 2.70
CA SER A 142 -13.70 -1.18 1.45
C SER A 142 -12.78 -2.39 1.72
N ILE A 143 -11.69 -2.21 2.46
CA ILE A 143 -10.67 -3.26 2.64
C ILE A 143 -11.21 -4.46 3.41
N CYS A 144 -12.15 -4.26 4.34
CA CYS A 144 -12.83 -5.34 5.05
C CYS A 144 -13.77 -6.13 4.16
N GLY A 145 -14.17 -5.61 2.99
CA GLY A 145 -15.04 -6.31 2.06
C GLY A 145 -16.51 -6.33 2.47
N CYS A 146 -16.94 -5.38 3.33
CA CYS A 146 -18.27 -5.34 3.94
C CYS A 146 -19.24 -4.31 3.31
N SER A 147 -18.88 -3.69 2.19
CA SER A 147 -19.81 -2.92 1.36
C SER A 147 -20.59 -3.78 0.34
N ILE A 148 -21.51 -3.14 -0.39
CA ILE A 148 -22.21 -3.70 -1.55
C ILE A 148 -21.25 -3.99 -2.73
N ASP A 149 -21.67 -4.85 -3.66
CA ASP A 149 -20.84 -5.29 -4.79
C ASP A 149 -20.31 -4.13 -5.65
N GLN A 150 -21.14 -3.12 -5.93
CA GLN A 150 -20.74 -1.95 -6.70
C GLN A 150 -19.48 -1.24 -6.14
N VAL A 151 -19.37 -1.13 -4.82
CA VAL A 151 -18.18 -0.52 -4.18
C VAL A 151 -16.94 -1.35 -4.50
N HIS A 152 -17.05 -2.68 -4.43
CA HIS A 152 -15.95 -3.61 -4.66
C HIS A 152 -15.59 -3.74 -6.14
N ASP A 153 -16.54 -3.55 -7.05
CA ASP A 153 -16.25 -3.46 -8.48
C ASP A 153 -15.43 -2.21 -8.80
N GLU A 154 -15.74 -1.07 -8.19
CA GLU A 154 -14.92 0.14 -8.31
C GLU A 154 -13.54 -0.01 -7.65
N MET A 155 -13.43 -0.79 -6.56
CA MET A 155 -12.12 -1.09 -5.97
C MET A 155 -11.20 -1.80 -6.95
N ARG A 156 -11.74 -2.64 -7.85
CA ARG A 156 -10.93 -3.32 -8.88
C ARG A 156 -10.19 -2.30 -9.73
N THR A 157 -10.92 -1.31 -10.27
CA THR A 157 -10.33 -0.25 -11.08
C THR A 157 -9.27 0.55 -10.32
N ARG A 158 -9.50 0.86 -9.04
CA ARG A 158 -8.49 1.57 -8.22
C ARG A 158 -7.23 0.73 -8.01
N PHE A 159 -7.38 -0.58 -7.81
CA PHE A 159 -6.23 -1.50 -7.77
C PHE A 159 -5.52 -1.57 -9.12
N ASP A 160 -6.24 -1.65 -10.24
CA ASP A 160 -5.67 -1.64 -11.60
C ASP A 160 -4.82 -0.38 -11.82
N TRP A 161 -5.33 0.79 -11.44
CA TRP A 161 -4.58 2.05 -11.56
C TRP A 161 -3.32 2.08 -10.70
N ALA A 162 -3.41 1.65 -9.44
CA ALA A 162 -2.24 1.57 -8.56
C ALA A 162 -1.19 0.60 -9.14
N GLU A 163 -1.62 -0.59 -9.55
CA GLU A 163 -0.73 -1.62 -10.12
C GLU A 163 -0.05 -1.17 -11.41
N GLN A 164 -0.80 -0.57 -12.34
CA GLN A 164 -0.26 -0.09 -13.63
C GLN A 164 0.78 1.01 -13.42
N ILE A 165 0.52 1.97 -12.54
CA ILE A 165 1.48 3.04 -12.22
C ILE A 165 2.75 2.42 -11.61
N GLY A 166 2.62 1.52 -10.64
CA GLY A 166 3.77 0.91 -9.96
C GLY A 166 4.64 0.10 -10.91
N ASN A 167 4.02 -0.66 -11.81
CA ASN A 167 4.72 -1.46 -12.83
C ASN A 167 5.43 -0.60 -13.86
N GLU A 168 4.81 0.48 -14.35
CA GLU A 168 5.45 1.35 -15.34
C GLU A 168 6.63 2.11 -14.73
N VAL A 169 6.51 2.59 -13.49
CA VAL A 169 7.63 3.19 -12.75
C VAL A 169 8.76 2.17 -12.57
N LEU A 170 8.45 0.95 -12.14
CA LEU A 170 9.42 -0.12 -11.94
C LEU A 170 10.14 -0.47 -13.25
N LYS A 171 9.39 -0.64 -14.34
CA LYS A 171 9.94 -0.93 -15.67
C LYS A 171 10.90 0.15 -16.14
N ASN A 172 10.49 1.42 -16.10
CA ASN A 172 11.34 2.54 -16.53
C ASN A 172 12.59 2.68 -15.66
N THR A 173 12.45 2.44 -14.34
CA THR A 173 13.57 2.39 -13.41
C THR A 173 14.55 1.28 -13.75
N MET A 174 14.07 0.08 -14.08
CA MET A 174 14.92 -1.06 -14.43
C MET A 174 15.63 -0.88 -15.77
N ILE A 175 14.99 -0.26 -16.76
CA ILE A 175 15.63 0.11 -18.03
C ILE A 175 16.78 1.08 -17.75
N TYR A 176 16.54 2.13 -16.95
CA TYR A 176 17.60 3.08 -16.63
C TYR A 176 18.73 2.43 -15.82
N LEU A 177 18.39 1.59 -14.84
CA LEU A 177 19.39 0.85 -14.06
C LEU A 177 20.26 -0.04 -14.93
N TYR A 178 19.66 -0.71 -15.92
CA TYR A 178 20.38 -1.53 -16.91
C TYR A 178 21.42 -0.69 -17.67
N ASP A 179 21.06 0.51 -18.12
CA ASP A 179 21.98 1.42 -18.80
C ASP A 179 23.12 1.89 -17.89
N LEU A 180 22.84 2.15 -16.61
CA LEU A 180 23.85 2.56 -15.63
C LEU A 180 24.91 1.49 -15.36
N ILE A 181 24.51 0.22 -15.26
CA ILE A 181 25.45 -0.87 -14.98
C ILE A 181 26.35 -1.22 -16.18
N SER A 182 26.13 -0.60 -17.35
CA SER A 182 27.01 -0.67 -18.53
C SER A 182 27.38 -2.11 -18.93
N ILE A 183 26.38 -2.99 -19.01
CA ILE A 183 26.62 -4.35 -19.46
C ILE A 183 27.05 -4.32 -20.93
N LYS A 184 28.21 -4.92 -21.24
CA LYS A 184 28.67 -5.01 -22.62
C LYS A 184 27.69 -5.84 -23.45
N GLU A 185 27.02 -5.19 -24.39
CA GLU A 185 26.20 -5.87 -25.36
C GLU A 185 27.09 -6.66 -26.32
N GLU A 186 26.80 -7.96 -26.46
CA GLU A 186 27.41 -8.84 -27.44
C GLU A 186 26.26 -9.52 -28.20
N ASP A 187 26.35 -9.59 -29.53
CA ASP A 187 25.28 -10.08 -30.42
C ASP A 187 24.70 -11.47 -30.08
N ASN A 188 25.39 -12.24 -29.23
CA ASN A 188 25.00 -13.59 -28.82
C ASN A 188 24.76 -13.73 -27.30
N LYS A 189 24.65 -12.63 -26.54
CA LYS A 189 24.42 -12.66 -25.08
C LYS A 189 23.20 -11.82 -24.71
N ILE A 190 22.46 -12.30 -23.71
CA ILE A 190 21.37 -11.58 -23.06
C ILE A 190 21.76 -11.46 -21.60
N ALA A 191 21.75 -10.24 -21.08
CA ALA A 191 22.06 -10.02 -19.68
C ALA A 191 20.81 -10.11 -18.81
N ILE A 192 20.96 -10.71 -17.64
CA ILE A 192 19.88 -10.97 -16.70
C ILE A 192 20.26 -10.36 -15.36
N ILE A 193 19.43 -9.44 -14.87
CA ILE A 193 19.59 -8.82 -13.57
C ILE A 193 18.62 -9.50 -12.60
N VAL A 194 19.15 -10.10 -11.55
CA VAL A 194 18.34 -10.70 -10.48
C VAL A 194 18.43 -9.80 -9.25
N PHE A 195 17.28 -9.27 -8.83
CA PHE A 195 17.17 -8.45 -7.63
C PHE A 195 16.54 -9.26 -6.49
N ASN A 196 17.19 -9.26 -5.33
CA ASN A 196 16.60 -9.76 -4.10
C ASN A 196 15.92 -8.59 -3.37
N PRO A 197 14.58 -8.54 -3.32
CA PRO A 197 13.85 -7.41 -2.73
C PRO A 197 13.76 -7.48 -1.20
N LEU A 198 14.37 -8.48 -0.57
CA LEU A 198 14.32 -8.70 0.87
C LEU A 198 15.59 -8.16 1.55
N PRO A 199 15.50 -7.64 2.78
CA PRO A 199 16.65 -7.13 3.52
C PRO A 199 17.56 -8.23 4.10
N TRP A 200 17.33 -9.50 3.75
CA TRP A 200 18.14 -10.64 4.16
C TRP A 200 18.55 -11.49 2.95
N LYS A 201 19.65 -12.24 3.11
CA LYS A 201 20.11 -13.20 2.11
C LYS A 201 19.08 -14.31 1.93
N ARG A 202 18.77 -14.66 0.68
CA ARG A 202 17.88 -15.78 0.33
C ARG A 202 18.54 -16.67 -0.71
N ARG A 203 18.13 -17.93 -0.73
CA ARG A 203 18.41 -18.88 -1.81
C ARG A 203 17.06 -19.36 -2.33
N ASP A 204 16.80 -19.08 -3.60
CA ASP A 204 15.53 -19.39 -4.24
C ASP A 204 15.72 -19.55 -5.75
N LEU A 205 14.69 -20.03 -6.44
CA LEU A 205 14.65 -20.11 -7.89
C LEU A 205 14.34 -18.74 -8.48
N ALA A 206 15.16 -18.32 -9.46
CA ALA A 206 14.87 -17.17 -10.31
C ALA A 206 14.30 -17.70 -11.63
N SER A 207 13.11 -17.24 -12.00
CA SER A 207 12.43 -17.60 -13.25
C SER A 207 12.26 -16.38 -14.11
N PHE A 208 12.54 -16.51 -15.40
CA PHE A 208 12.36 -15.47 -16.41
C PHE A 208 12.04 -16.12 -17.75
N ASN A 209 11.32 -15.39 -18.60
CA ASN A 209 11.00 -15.84 -19.95
C ASN A 209 11.92 -15.15 -20.95
N ILE A 210 12.42 -15.88 -21.95
CA ILE A 210 13.17 -15.31 -23.07
C ILE A 210 12.34 -15.50 -24.34
N ILE A 211 12.09 -14.41 -25.05
CA ILE A 211 11.50 -14.46 -26.39
C ILE A 211 12.63 -14.71 -27.39
N SER A 212 12.71 -15.94 -27.92
CA SER A 212 13.63 -16.26 -29.01
C SER A 212 12.96 -16.02 -30.35
N ASN A 213 13.47 -15.09 -31.16
CA ASN A 213 12.99 -14.90 -32.52
C ASN A 213 13.55 -15.99 -33.43
N THR A 214 12.81 -17.10 -33.52
CA THR A 214 13.15 -18.31 -34.30
C THR A 214 13.36 -18.05 -35.80
N LYS A 215 12.99 -16.87 -36.33
CA LYS A 215 13.16 -16.52 -37.75
C LYS A 215 14.55 -15.98 -38.13
N LYS A 216 15.36 -15.47 -37.19
CA LYS A 216 16.70 -14.90 -37.49
C LYS A 216 17.89 -15.75 -37.02
N ALA A 217 17.68 -16.60 -36.02
CA ALA A 217 18.68 -17.55 -35.56
C ALA A 217 18.18 -18.96 -35.89
N GLY A 218 18.80 -19.63 -36.87
CA GLY A 218 18.45 -20.99 -37.25
C GLY A 218 18.28 -21.86 -35.99
N PHE A 219 17.06 -22.37 -35.79
CA PHE A 219 16.60 -23.27 -34.72
C PHE A 219 17.59 -23.45 -33.54
N LYS A 220 17.86 -22.39 -32.77
CA LYS A 220 18.53 -22.57 -31.47
C LYS A 220 17.46 -23.08 -30.50
N THR A 221 17.45 -24.39 -30.25
CA THR A 221 16.66 -24.96 -29.16
C THR A 221 17.16 -24.42 -27.81
N PRO A 222 16.29 -24.33 -26.79
CA PRO A 222 16.63 -23.83 -25.45
C PRO A 222 17.83 -24.51 -24.78
N GLU A 223 18.16 -25.72 -25.23
CA GLU A 223 19.30 -26.54 -24.84
C GLU A 223 20.64 -25.91 -25.23
N ASN A 224 20.64 -24.95 -26.15
CA ASN A 224 21.83 -24.26 -26.63
C ASN A 224 22.16 -22.97 -25.84
N PHE A 225 21.36 -22.62 -24.83
CA PHE A 225 21.69 -21.49 -23.97
C PHE A 225 22.72 -21.90 -22.91
N LYS A 226 23.59 -20.96 -22.57
CA LYS A 226 24.43 -21.04 -21.37
C LYS A 226 24.11 -19.83 -20.52
N ILE A 227 23.75 -20.06 -19.27
CA ILE A 227 23.69 -18.99 -18.27
C ILE A 227 25.06 -18.95 -17.62
N THR A 228 25.69 -17.78 -17.61
CA THR A 228 26.99 -17.57 -16.98
C THR A 228 26.94 -16.39 -16.02
N ASP A 229 27.68 -16.47 -14.92
CA ASP A 229 27.90 -15.32 -14.03
C ASP A 229 28.89 -14.29 -14.65
N SER A 230 29.18 -13.21 -13.91
CA SER A 230 30.11 -12.17 -14.33
C SER A 230 31.56 -12.63 -14.49
N ASN A 231 31.92 -13.80 -13.96
CA ASN A 231 33.24 -14.41 -14.08
C ASN A 231 33.29 -15.46 -15.22
N GLY A 232 32.18 -15.68 -15.93
CA GLY A 232 32.05 -16.71 -16.96
C GLY A 232 31.77 -18.11 -16.43
N THR A 233 31.45 -18.26 -15.14
CA THR A 233 31.09 -19.54 -14.53
C THR A 233 29.70 -19.95 -14.99
N ASN A 234 29.54 -21.19 -15.47
CA ASN A 234 28.23 -21.71 -15.85
C ASN A 234 27.31 -21.84 -14.63
N ILE A 235 26.10 -21.28 -14.75
CA ILE A 235 25.02 -21.41 -13.77
C ILE A 235 24.09 -22.53 -14.25
N PRO A 236 23.83 -23.57 -13.44
CA PRO A 236 22.85 -24.59 -13.76
C PRO A 236 21.45 -23.99 -13.93
N TYR A 237 20.72 -24.43 -14.94
CA TYR A 237 19.35 -24.00 -15.19
C TYR A 237 18.49 -25.16 -15.67
N GLN A 238 17.18 -24.98 -15.54
CA GLN A 238 16.16 -25.87 -16.11
C GLN A 238 15.35 -25.04 -17.10
N PHE A 239 15.14 -25.57 -18.30
CA PHE A 239 14.22 -24.99 -19.27
C PHE A 239 12.84 -25.63 -19.14
N VAL A 240 11.80 -24.81 -19.27
CA VAL A 240 10.41 -25.22 -19.37
C VAL A 240 9.80 -24.49 -20.56
N GLU A 241 9.19 -25.24 -21.48
CA GLU A 241 8.47 -24.65 -22.60
C GLU A 241 7.16 -24.04 -22.11
N CYS A 242 6.87 -22.83 -22.56
CA CYS A 242 5.69 -22.07 -22.19
C CYS A 242 5.07 -21.52 -23.47
N GLU A 243 3.78 -21.79 -23.68
CA GLU A 243 2.99 -21.10 -24.68
C GLU A 243 2.58 -19.72 -24.12
N GLU A 244 3.12 -18.65 -24.70
CA GLU A 244 2.67 -17.28 -24.40
C GLU A 244 1.82 -16.78 -25.59
N GLU A 245 0.54 -16.49 -25.35
CA GLU A 245 -0.27 -15.71 -26.30
C GLU A 245 0.41 -14.34 -26.45
N PRO A 246 0.85 -13.94 -27.66
CA PRO A 246 1.58 -12.70 -27.83
C PRO A 246 0.73 -11.52 -27.37
N ARG A 247 1.24 -10.77 -26.37
CA ARG A 247 0.56 -9.57 -25.81
C ARG A 247 0.28 -8.49 -26.86
N TYR A 248 0.97 -8.54 -27.99
CA TYR A 248 0.71 -7.72 -29.16
C TYR A 248 0.54 -8.64 -30.38
N ARG A 249 -0.69 -8.80 -30.87
CA ARG A 249 -0.91 -9.28 -32.24
C ARG A 249 -0.52 -8.13 -33.18
N VAL A 250 0.58 -8.30 -33.90
CA VAL A 250 0.90 -7.41 -35.02
C VAL A 250 -0.21 -7.63 -36.05
N VAL A 251 -1.09 -6.64 -36.21
CA VAL A 251 -2.06 -6.55 -37.31
C VAL A 251 -1.34 -6.02 -38.53
#